data_AF-A0A1J5KPK9-F1
#
_entry.id   AF-A0A1J5KPK9-F1
#
_cell.length_a   1.000
_cell.length_b   1.000
_cell.length_c   1.000
_cell.angle_alpha   90.00
_cell.angle_beta   90.00
_cell.angle_gamma   90.00
#
_symmetry.space_group_name_H-M   'P 1'
#
loop_
_entity.id
_entity.type
_entity.pdbx_description
1 polymer ?
#
loop_
_entity_poly.entity_id
_entity_poly.type
_entity_poly.pdbx_seq_one_letter_code
_entity_poly.pdbx_strand_id
1 'polypeptide(L)' 'MSDVRSCPKCGAKAKYKLKGNIESFEALQDDELLKKVVQLKKAMQKFKEKAEVLEKELVILKQKQSNT' A
#
# COMPACT_ATOMS: atom_id res chain seq x y z
N MET A 1 8.00 -2.01 0.48
CA MET A 1 7.42 -0.75 0.99
C MET A 1 8.56 0.16 1.43
N SER A 2 8.41 1.50 1.37
CA SER A 2 9.45 2.40 1.91
C SER A 2 9.43 2.33 3.44
N ASP A 3 10.59 2.21 4.08
CA ASP A 3 10.73 2.40 5.52
C ASP A 3 10.68 3.91 5.80
N VAL A 4 9.63 4.36 6.50
CA VAL A 4 9.41 5.78 6.82
C VAL A 4 9.50 5.97 8.32
N ARG A 5 10.46 6.78 8.75
CA ARG A 5 10.74 7.06 10.17
C ARG A 5 10.74 8.56 10.43
N SER A 6 10.71 8.93 11.69
CA SER A 6 10.96 10.32 12.08
C SER A 6 12.47 10.56 12.08
N CYS A 7 12.93 11.62 11.42
CA CYS A 7 14.32 12.03 11.43
C CYS A 7 14.72 12.43 12.85
N PRO A 8 15.81 11.87 13.43
CA PRO A 8 16.22 12.18 14.80
C PRO A 8 16.68 13.63 14.98
N LYS A 9 17.05 14.33 13.89
CA LYS A 9 17.57 15.70 13.95
C LYS A 9 16.49 16.78 13.88
N CYS A 10 15.48 16.59 13.04
CA CYS A 10 14.45 17.62 12.79
C CYS A 10 13.01 17.12 13.03
N GLY A 11 12.81 15.85 13.38
CA GLY A 11 11.48 15.27 13.64
C GLY A 11 10.62 15.00 12.40
N ALA A 12 11.01 15.49 11.22
CA ALA A 12 10.26 15.29 9.98
C ALA A 12 10.15 13.81 9.59
N LYS A 13 9.06 13.42 8.92
CA LYS A 13 8.94 12.09 8.31
C LYS A 13 9.88 11.98 7.11
N ALA A 14 10.75 10.99 7.14
CA ALA A 14 11.76 10.76 6.14
C ALA A 14 11.84 9.28 5.77
N LYS A 15 12.27 9.01 4.55
CA LYS A 15 12.60 7.67 4.11
C LYS A 15 13.92 7.25 4.72
N TYR A 16 13.88 6.19 5.52
CA TYR A 16 15.06 5.62 6.14
C TYR A 16 15.78 4.68 5.16
N LYS A 17 17.10 4.81 5.08
CA LYS A 17 17.97 3.93 4.31
C LYS A 17 19.19 3.56 5.16
N LEU A 18 19.45 2.26 5.26
CA LEU A 18 20.67 1.72 5.85
C LEU A 18 21.54 1.13 4.73
N LYS A 19 22.77 1.63 4.56
CA LYS A 19 23.76 1.07 3.64
C LYS A 19 25.03 0.74 4.42
N GLY A 20 25.21 -0.54 4.72
CA GLY A 20 26.26 -0.99 5.65
C GLY A 20 26.01 -0.41 7.04
N ASN A 21 26.96 0.37 7.54
CA ASN A 21 26.86 1.04 8.86
C ASN A 21 26.40 2.51 8.76
N ILE A 22 26.04 2.99 7.56
CA ILE A 22 25.60 4.38 7.36
C ILE A 22 24.09 4.43 7.31
N GLU A 23 23.51 5.10 8.29
CA GLU A 23 22.10 5.48 8.32
C GLU A 23 21.90 6.80 7.58
N SER A 24 20.86 6.86 6.75
CA SER A 24 20.48 8.08 6.05
C SER A 24 18.96 8.27 6.07
N PHE A 25 18.56 9.53 6.22
CA PHE A 25 17.18 9.97 6.26
C PHE A 25 16.95 10.91 5.09
N GLU A 26 16.23 10.44 4.08
CA GLU A 26 15.91 11.22 2.88
C GLU A 26 14.54 11.87 3.04
N ALA A 27 14.48 13.19 2.85
CA ALA A 27 13.23 13.94 2.93
C ALA A 27 12.23 13.43 1.88
N LEU A 28 10.99 13.19 2.30
CA LEU A 28 9.90 12.89 1.38
C LEU A 28 9.42 14.22 0.77
N GLN A 29 9.56 14.36 -0.54
CA GLN A 29 9.13 15.54 -1.28
C GLN A 29 7.78 15.31 -1.96
N ASP A 30 7.14 16.40 -2.40
CA ASP A 30 5.79 16.39 -2.97
C ASP A 30 5.67 15.45 -4.17
N ASP A 31 6.63 15.45 -5.09
CA ASP A 31 6.59 14.58 -6.28
C ASP A 31 6.67 13.08 -5.92
N GLU A 32 7.48 12.71 -4.92
CA GLU A 32 7.57 11.32 -4.47
C GLU A 32 6.27 10.90 -3.75
N LEU A 33 5.70 11.80 -2.94
CA LEU A 33 4.43 11.58 -2.25
C LEU A 33 3.28 11.41 -3.25
N LEU A 34 3.16 12.30 -4.23
CA LEU A 34 2.15 12.22 -5.29
C LEU A 34 2.23 10.90 -6.06
N LYS A 35 3.43 10.47 -6.46
CA LYS A 35 3.64 9.17 -7.11
C LYS A 35 3.17 8.00 -6.24
N LYS A 36 3.49 8.01 -4.95
CA LYS A 36 3.06 6.96 -4.00
C LYS A 36 1.55 6.95 -3.79
N VAL A 37 0.91 8.12 -3.70
CA VAL A 37 -0.56 8.24 -3.61
C VAL A 37 -1.24 7.66 -4.85
N VAL A 38 -0.72 7.96 -6.05
CA VAL A 38 -1.25 7.39 -7.30
C VAL A 38 -1.10 5.87 -7.33
N GLN A 39 0.06 5.34 -6.91
CA GLN A 39 0.29 3.89 -6.82
C GLN A 39 -0.68 3.21 -5.84
N LEU A 40 -0.93 3.83 -4.67
CA LEU A 40 -1.88 3.35 -3.67
C LEU A 40 -3.30 3.29 -4.23
N LYS A 41 -3.78 4.36 -4.88
CA LYS A 41 -5.12 4.38 -5.49
C LYS A 41 -5.28 3.28 -6.54
N LYS A 42 -4.26 3.07 -7.39
CA LYS A 42 -4.26 1.98 -8.39
C LYS A 42 -4.31 0.60 -7.74
N ALA A 43 -3.56 0.39 -6.66
CA ALA A 43 -3.58 -0.89 -5.93
C ALA A 43 -4.94 -1.13 -5.29
N MET A 44 -5.52 -0.13 -4.62
CA MET A 44 -6.85 -0.22 -4.01
C MET A 44 -7.93 -0.54 -5.03
N GLN A 45 -7.90 0.10 -6.21
CA GLN A 45 -8.84 -0.18 -7.29
C GLN A 45 -8.78 -1.64 -7.74
N LYS A 46 -7.55 -2.18 -7.93
CA LYS A 46 -7.37 -3.60 -8.28
C LYS A 46 -7.86 -4.56 -7.19
N PHE A 47 -7.67 -4.21 -5.93
CA PHE A 47 -8.18 -5.03 -4.82
C PHE A 47 -9.71 -4.99 -4.75
N LYS A 48 -10.32 -3.83 -5.00
CA LYS A 48 -11.77 -3.68 -5.07
C LYS A 48 -12.37 -4.53 -6.18
N GLU A 49 -11.81 -4.46 -7.40
CA GLU A 49 -12.27 -5.28 -8.54
C GLU A 49 -12.17 -6.79 -8.24
N LYS A 50 -11.07 -7.23 -7.62
CA LYS A 50 -10.91 -8.63 -7.19
C LYS A 50 -11.94 -9.03 -6.12
N ALA A 51 -12.19 -8.15 -5.15
CA ALA A 51 -13.18 -8.41 -4.10
C ALA A 51 -14.59 -8.54 -4.70
N GLU A 52 -14.98 -7.67 -5.62
CA GLU A 52 -16.28 -7.74 -6.30
C GLU A 52 -16.45 -9.02 -7.12
N VAL A 53 -15.39 -9.51 -7.78
CA VAL A 53 -15.42 -10.81 -8.48
C VAL A 53 -15.60 -11.96 -7.50
N LEU A 54 -14.82 -11.97 -6.42
CA LEU A 54 -14.91 -13.01 -5.38
C LEU A 54 -16.28 -13.03 -4.69
N GLU A 55 -16.88 -11.86 -4.44
CA GLU A 55 -18.23 -11.76 -3.87
C GLU A 55 -19.28 -12.39 -4.79
N LYS A 56 -19.20 -12.14 -6.10
CA LYS A 56 -20.09 -12.78 -7.09
C LYS A 56 -19.92 -14.29 -7.12
N GLU A 57 -18.68 -14.78 -7.13
CA GLU A 57 -18.38 -16.21 -7.08
C GLU A 57 -18.93 -16.86 -5.80
N LEU A 58 -18.77 -16.21 -4.65
CA LEU A 58 -19.31 -16.69 -3.37
C LEU A 58 -20.84 -16.78 -3.38
N VAL A 59 -21.54 -15.80 -3.98
CA VAL A 59 -23.00 -15.86 -4.11
C VAL A 59 -23.42 -17.08 -4.93
N ILE A 60 -22.76 -17.32 -6.07
CA ILE A 60 -23.05 -18.47 -6.93
C ILE A 60 -22.80 -19.79 -6.19
N LEU A 61 -21.68 -19.90 -5.47
CA LEU A 61 -21.34 -21.10 -4.70
C LEU A 61 -22.35 -21.36 -3.57
N LYS A 62 -22.76 -20.32 -2.84
CA LYS A 62 -23.78 -20.44 -1.79
C LYS A 62 -25.13 -20.87 -2.36
N GLN A 63 -25.54 -20.34 -3.51
CA GLN A 63 -26.77 -20.75 -4.19
C GLN A 63 -26.73 -22.22 -4.65
N LYS A 64 -25.57 -22.70 -5.11
CA LYS A 64 -25.38 -24.12 -5.47
C LYS A 64 -25.46 -25.02 -4.23
N GLN A 65 -24.88 -24.59 -3.10
CA GLN A 65 -24.94 -25.34 -1.85
C GLN A 65 -26.33 -25.36 -1.21
N SER A 66 -27.16 -24.33 -1.39
CA SER A 66 -28.53 -24.30 -0.85
C SER A 66 -29.55 -25.10 -1.69
N ASN A 67 -29.18 -25.48 -2.91
CA ASN A 67 -30.03 -26.25 -3.83
C ASN A 67 -29.66 -27.74 -3.89
N THR A 68 -28.82 -28.23 -2.97
CA THR A 68 -28.46 -29.65 -2.80
C THR A 68 -28.82 -30.09 -1.38
#